data_AF-A0AAT9FHF1-F1
#
_entry.id   AF-A0AAT9FHF1-F1
#
_cell.length_a   1.000
_cell.length_b   1.000
_cell.length_c   1.000
_cell.angle_alpha   90.00
_cell.angle_beta   90.00
_cell.angle_gamma   90.00
#
_symmetry.space_group_name_H-M   'P 1'
#
loop_
_entity.id
_entity.type
_entity.pdbx_description
1 polymer ?
#
loop_
_entity_poly.entity_id
_entity_poly.type
_entity_poly.pdbx_seq_one_letter_code
_entity_poly.pdbx_strand_id
1 'polypeptide(L)'
;MFKTLAVLAMAVAHQHATAQPETLSAADRIALEEQLEKIQQQSEERVGGLYRRAIQDYRAAIQSDSATMELYLKCYEKVRFTDEKRKSQDFREWKRKNKDKLNSPSMRMALRHQLSWLLLSIEAAQRDGEISELGLRAMTHLDQIFKNAETLQEHRGILGQNALGSVFAQAYDLNIKVKDWPKSALDIGGIYRQVIMPPLRRKDRIVSLRGAWARRIQHEGMVHEKWGNREGTTIGKKDAMMPPAYEKFISEDRPALLWEMEVDCFKVGDEKVAAVNMLNHLKKYLFHKDAPQWIKDFQSMINPPTANGAEVAEKVEQ
;
A
#
# COMPACT_ATOMS: atom_id res chain seq x y z
N MET A 1 16.31 33.58 32.87
CA MET A 1 16.57 32.72 34.05
C MET A 1 16.94 31.33 33.57
N PHE A 2 18.24 31.09 33.36
CA PHE A 2 18.76 29.75 33.08
C PHE A 2 19.29 29.19 34.40
N LYS A 3 18.73 28.06 34.85
CA LYS A 3 19.26 27.32 36.00
C LYS A 3 20.44 26.48 35.53
N THR A 4 21.60 26.80 36.08
CA THR A 4 22.90 26.13 35.95
C THR A 4 22.81 24.72 36.56
N LEU A 5 23.13 23.68 35.79
CA LEU A 5 23.42 22.35 36.35
C LEU A 5 24.88 22.33 36.82
N ALA A 6 25.10 22.02 38.10
CA ALA A 6 26.41 21.78 38.66
C ALA A 6 26.92 20.40 38.23
N VAL A 7 28.09 20.35 37.59
CA VAL A 7 28.82 19.13 37.29
C VAL A 7 29.77 18.85 38.46
N LEU A 8 29.53 17.76 39.19
CA LEU A 8 30.42 17.28 40.24
C LEU A 8 31.55 16.46 39.59
N ALA A 9 32.77 16.98 39.59
CA ALA A 9 33.94 16.26 39.12
C ALA A 9 34.49 15.36 40.24
N MET A 10 34.34 14.04 40.11
CA MET A 10 35.08 13.07 40.93
C MET A 10 36.41 12.73 40.24
N ALA A 11 37.51 13.11 40.88
CA ALA A 11 38.85 12.64 40.51
C ALA A 11 39.00 11.18 40.97
N VAL A 12 39.17 10.26 40.02
CA VAL A 12 39.45 8.84 40.31
C VAL A 12 40.92 8.57 40.01
N ALA A 13 41.68 8.36 41.08
CA ALA A 13 43.04 7.84 41.01
C ALA A 13 43.03 6.45 40.35
N HIS A 14 43.76 6.30 39.25
CA HIS A 14 43.89 5.04 38.54
C HIS A 14 44.89 4.14 39.28
N GLN A 15 44.37 3.26 40.14
CA GLN A 15 45.05 2.02 40.48
C GLN A 15 44.50 0.93 39.55
N HIS A 16 45.37 0.39 38.68
CA HIS A 16 45.03 -0.73 37.81
C HIS A 16 44.89 -2.01 38.64
N ALA A 17 43.71 -2.23 39.20
CA ALA A 17 43.22 -3.57 39.50
C ALA A 17 42.68 -4.19 38.21
N THR A 18 43.06 -5.42 37.90
CA THR A 18 42.44 -6.22 36.84
C THR A 18 41.00 -6.54 37.24
N ALA A 19 40.10 -5.59 37.03
CA ALA A 19 38.67 -5.77 37.22
C ALA A 19 38.15 -6.66 36.07
N GLN A 20 37.66 -7.84 36.41
CA GLN A 20 36.73 -8.56 35.54
C GLN A 20 35.58 -7.60 35.21
N PRO A 21 35.08 -7.54 33.96
CA PRO A 21 33.95 -6.68 33.63
C PRO A 21 32.79 -7.00 34.58
N GLU A 22 32.38 -6.02 35.39
CA GLU A 22 31.33 -6.20 36.38
C GLU A 22 30.02 -6.61 35.70
N THR A 23 29.45 -7.70 36.16
CA THR A 23 28.13 -8.16 35.71
C THR A 23 27.06 -7.37 36.44
N LEU A 24 26.00 -6.96 35.73
CA LEU A 24 24.85 -6.26 36.33
C LEU A 24 24.30 -7.02 37.54
N SER A 25 24.29 -6.35 38.70
CA SER A 25 23.66 -6.88 39.92
C SER A 25 22.14 -6.94 39.78
N ALA A 26 21.46 -7.64 40.68
CA ALA A 26 20.00 -7.67 40.71
C ALA A 26 19.40 -6.26 40.91
N ALA A 27 20.03 -5.44 41.75
CA ALA A 27 19.59 -4.06 41.97
C ALA A 27 19.78 -3.19 40.72
N ASP A 28 20.90 -3.34 40.00
CA ASP A 28 21.14 -2.61 38.75
C ASP A 28 20.11 -2.98 37.67
N ARG A 29 19.75 -4.27 37.58
CA ARG A 29 18.73 -4.75 36.62
C ARG A 29 17.38 -4.13 36.89
N ILE A 30 16.93 -4.13 38.15
CA ILE A 30 15.64 -3.52 38.56
C ILE A 30 15.65 -2.01 38.26
N ALA A 31 16.72 -1.30 38.62
CA ALA A 31 16.83 0.14 38.37
C ALA A 31 16.85 0.47 36.87
N LEU A 32 17.51 -0.36 36.05
CA LEU A 32 17.52 -0.21 34.59
C LEU A 32 16.15 -0.50 33.98
N GLU A 33 15.45 -1.54 34.45
CA GLU A 33 14.09 -1.87 34.00
C GLU A 33 13.13 -0.71 34.27
N GLU A 34 13.13 -0.13 35.48
CA GLU A 34 12.31 1.04 35.80
C GLU A 34 12.63 2.26 34.92
N GLN A 35 13.91 2.49 34.60
CA GLN A 35 14.30 3.58 33.70
C GLN A 35 13.85 3.32 32.26
N LEU A 36 13.98 2.08 31.78
CA LEU A 36 13.54 1.68 30.45
C LEU A 36 12.03 1.80 30.30
N GLU A 37 11.24 1.43 31.32
CA GLU A 37 9.79 1.62 31.33
C GLU A 37 9.40 3.09 31.23
N LYS A 38 10.06 3.98 31.99
CA LYS A 38 9.80 5.44 31.90
C LYS A 38 10.16 6.00 30.52
N ILE A 39 11.30 5.58 29.96
CA ILE A 39 11.71 5.98 28.61
C ILE A 39 10.70 5.46 27.58
N GLN A 40 10.23 4.22 27.74
CA GLN A 40 9.23 3.62 26.87
C GLN A 40 7.92 4.41 26.90
N GLN A 41 7.39 4.72 28.09
CA GLN A 41 6.16 5.51 28.22
C GLN A 41 6.29 6.90 27.59
N GLN A 42 7.38 7.63 27.87
CA GLN A 42 7.62 8.95 27.26
C GLN A 42 7.76 8.86 25.74
N SER A 43 8.41 7.81 25.24
CA SER A 43 8.54 7.55 23.81
C SER A 43 7.18 7.28 23.17
N GLU A 44 6.35 6.43 23.78
CA GLU A 44 5.01 6.10 23.31
C GLU A 44 4.09 7.33 23.28
N GLU A 45 4.11 8.16 24.32
CA GLU A 45 3.36 9.42 24.37
C GLU A 45 3.79 10.38 23.26
N ARG A 46 5.10 10.55 23.08
CA ARG A 46 5.66 11.41 22.03
C ARG A 46 5.26 10.91 20.65
N VAL A 47 5.45 9.61 20.39
CA VAL A 47 5.11 8.99 19.10
C VAL A 47 3.61 9.08 18.86
N GLY A 48 2.77 8.70 19.81
CA GLY A 48 1.31 8.83 19.72
C GLY A 48 0.85 10.25 19.44
N GLY A 49 1.52 11.25 20.04
CA GLY A 49 1.29 12.67 19.78
C GLY A 49 1.59 13.09 18.33
N LEU A 50 2.68 12.57 17.74
CA LEU A 50 3.02 12.84 16.33
C LEU A 50 1.96 12.29 15.37
N TYR A 51 1.55 11.04 15.58
CA TYR A 51 0.52 10.41 14.75
C TYR A 51 -0.82 11.14 14.85
N ARG A 52 -1.25 11.50 16.07
CA ARG A 52 -2.51 12.24 16.28
C ARG A 52 -2.51 13.58 15.54
N ARG A 53 -1.40 14.32 15.61
CA ARG A 53 -1.23 15.58 14.87
C ARG A 53 -1.27 15.35 13.36
N ALA A 54 -0.51 14.38 12.86
CA ALA A 54 -0.50 14.04 11.43
C ALA A 54 -1.91 13.71 10.91
N ILE A 55 -2.64 12.84 11.62
CA ILE A 55 -4.01 12.46 11.26
C ILE A 55 -4.95 13.67 11.20
N GLN A 56 -4.88 14.55 12.21
CA GLN A 56 -5.68 15.77 12.24
C GLN A 56 -5.40 16.66 11.03
N ASP A 57 -4.11 16.94 10.76
CA ASP A 57 -3.70 17.80 9.65
C ASP A 57 -4.04 17.17 8.29
N TYR A 58 -3.88 15.84 8.16
CA TYR A 58 -4.20 15.12 6.94
C TYR A 58 -5.71 15.11 6.68
N ARG A 59 -6.53 14.83 7.69
CA ARG A 59 -8.01 14.87 7.57
C ARG A 59 -8.52 16.25 7.16
N ALA A 60 -7.91 17.31 7.67
CA ALA A 60 -8.23 18.68 7.25
C ALA A 60 -7.79 18.96 5.80
N ALA A 61 -6.58 18.55 5.43
CA ALA A 61 -6.01 18.79 4.12
C ALA A 61 -6.75 18.06 2.99
N ILE A 62 -7.17 16.81 3.20
CA ILE A 62 -7.85 16.01 2.15
C ILE A 62 -9.25 16.51 1.80
N GLN A 63 -9.82 17.47 2.54
CA GLN A 63 -11.13 18.05 2.24
C GLN A 63 -11.14 18.87 0.94
N SER A 64 -9.98 19.37 0.49
CA SER A 64 -9.89 20.10 -0.78
C SER A 64 -8.51 20.03 -1.41
N ASP A 65 -8.44 20.20 -2.73
CA ASP A 65 -7.19 20.29 -3.48
C ASP A 65 -6.32 21.46 -3.01
N SER A 66 -6.93 22.58 -2.61
CA SER A 66 -6.22 23.76 -2.09
C SER A 66 -5.58 23.49 -0.73
N ALA A 67 -6.31 22.89 0.22
CA ALA A 67 -5.79 22.57 1.54
C ALA A 67 -4.70 21.49 1.47
N THR A 68 -4.87 20.49 0.60
CA THR A 68 -3.82 19.50 0.31
C THR A 68 -2.56 20.19 -0.23
N MET A 69 -2.70 21.12 -1.17
CA MET A 69 -1.57 21.80 -1.77
C MET A 69 -0.83 22.68 -0.77
N GLU A 70 -1.55 23.36 0.13
CA GLU A 70 -0.96 24.13 1.21
C GLU A 70 -0.13 23.23 2.13
N LEU A 71 -0.70 22.10 2.55
CA LEU A 71 0.02 21.13 3.38
C LEU A 71 1.24 20.56 2.65
N TYR A 72 1.10 20.23 1.36
CA TYR A 72 2.21 19.74 0.53
C TYR A 72 3.37 20.73 0.52
N LEU A 73 3.10 22.02 0.30
CA LEU A 73 4.13 23.05 0.28
C LEU A 73 4.83 23.19 1.63
N LYS A 74 4.09 23.14 2.75
CA LYS A 74 4.66 23.15 4.10
C LYS A 74 5.58 21.94 4.33
N CYS A 75 5.12 20.76 3.97
CA CYS A 75 5.89 19.51 4.11
C CYS A 75 7.13 19.51 3.20
N TYR A 76 6.98 19.96 1.96
CA TYR A 76 8.06 20.04 0.99
C TYR A 76 9.13 21.06 1.41
N GLU A 77 8.73 22.25 1.88
CA GLU A 77 9.66 23.24 2.43
C GLU A 77 10.44 22.67 3.60
N LYS A 78 9.74 22.05 4.57
CA LYS A 78 10.40 21.42 5.72
C LYS A 78 11.44 20.40 5.27
N VAL A 79 11.03 19.41 4.49
CA VAL A 79 11.88 18.26 4.11
C VAL A 79 13.02 18.66 3.19
N ARG A 80 12.75 19.48 2.16
CA ARG A 80 13.72 19.77 1.08
C ARG A 80 14.50 21.06 1.26
N PHE A 81 14.19 21.83 2.29
CA PHE A 81 14.88 23.09 2.57
C PHE A 81 15.23 23.22 4.04
N THR A 82 14.25 23.19 4.95
CA THR A 82 14.52 23.44 6.38
C THR A 82 15.43 22.37 6.99
N ASP A 83 15.08 21.09 6.83
CA ASP A 83 15.84 19.97 7.36
C ASP A 83 17.21 19.83 6.68
N GLU A 84 17.31 20.23 5.40
CA GLU A 84 18.55 20.35 4.63
C GLU A 84 19.35 21.64 4.92
N LYS A 85 18.89 22.49 5.87
CA LYS A 85 19.52 23.76 6.27
C LYS A 85 19.71 24.77 5.12
N ARG A 86 18.85 24.73 4.11
CA ARG A 86 18.82 25.67 2.98
C ARG A 86 18.11 26.96 3.36
N LYS A 87 18.31 28.03 2.59
CA LYS A 87 17.74 29.34 2.90
C LYS A 87 16.27 29.39 2.48
N SER A 88 15.43 30.09 3.25
CA SER A 88 14.01 30.30 2.88
C SER A 88 13.83 31.02 1.53
N GLN A 89 14.81 31.83 1.11
CA GLN A 89 14.81 32.45 -0.22
C GLN A 89 14.86 31.41 -1.35
N ASP A 90 15.60 30.31 -1.17
CA ASP A 90 15.72 29.25 -2.16
C ASP A 90 14.36 28.57 -2.39
N PHE A 91 13.57 28.41 -1.32
CA PHE A 91 12.22 27.84 -1.43
C PHE A 91 11.28 28.78 -2.20
N ARG A 92 11.33 30.09 -1.93
CA ARG A 92 10.53 31.08 -2.68
C ARG A 92 10.89 31.08 -4.17
N GLU A 93 12.18 31.00 -4.49
CA GLU A 93 12.65 30.93 -5.87
C GLU A 93 12.21 29.62 -6.54
N TRP A 94 12.35 28.48 -5.86
CA TRP A 94 11.87 27.20 -6.34
C TRP A 94 10.36 27.24 -6.62
N LYS A 95 9.56 27.80 -5.71
CA LYS A 95 8.11 27.94 -5.88
C LYS A 95 7.77 28.78 -7.11
N ARG A 96 8.52 29.87 -7.34
CA ARG A 96 8.38 30.72 -8.54
C ARG A 96 8.70 29.94 -9.82
N LYS A 97 9.80 29.17 -9.83
CA LYS A 97 10.22 28.35 -10.99
C LYS A 97 9.25 27.20 -11.30
N ASN A 98 8.53 26.69 -10.29
CA ASN A 98 7.61 25.56 -10.43
C ASN A 98 6.13 25.97 -10.46
N LYS A 99 5.83 27.27 -10.62
CA LYS A 99 4.48 27.82 -10.47
C LYS A 99 3.42 27.08 -11.30
N ASP A 100 3.72 26.78 -12.56
CA ASP A 100 2.76 26.15 -13.48
C ASP A 100 2.41 24.73 -13.02
N LYS A 101 3.43 23.94 -12.68
CA LYS A 101 3.26 22.61 -12.10
C LYS A 101 2.47 22.66 -10.78
N LEU A 102 2.80 23.61 -9.89
CA LEU A 102 2.11 23.78 -8.60
C LEU A 102 0.64 24.27 -8.77
N ASN A 103 0.31 24.86 -9.91
CA ASN A 103 -1.04 25.27 -10.24
C ASN A 103 -1.83 24.22 -11.02
N SER A 104 -1.21 23.10 -11.43
CA SER A 104 -1.89 22.02 -12.14
C SER A 104 -3.00 21.41 -11.28
N PRO A 105 -4.26 21.41 -11.76
CA PRO A 105 -5.35 20.68 -11.10
C PRO A 105 -5.05 19.18 -10.97
N SER A 106 -4.38 18.62 -11.99
CA SER A 106 -3.93 17.23 -12.02
C SER A 106 -3.01 16.92 -10.84
N MET A 107 -1.98 17.76 -10.63
CA MET A 107 -1.03 17.57 -9.53
C MET A 107 -1.71 17.67 -8.16
N ARG A 108 -2.57 18.68 -7.95
CA ARG A 108 -3.23 18.89 -6.65
C ARG A 108 -4.13 17.73 -6.28
N MET A 109 -4.93 17.24 -7.23
CA MET A 109 -5.80 16.09 -7.01
C MET A 109 -4.98 14.80 -6.82
N ALA A 110 -3.90 14.61 -7.58
CA ALA A 110 -3.03 13.44 -7.41
C ALA A 110 -2.36 13.41 -6.02
N LEU A 111 -1.90 14.57 -5.53
CA LEU A 111 -1.40 14.71 -4.16
C LEU A 111 -2.48 14.43 -3.12
N ARG A 112 -3.73 14.86 -3.36
CA ARG A 112 -4.84 14.61 -2.43
C ARG A 112 -5.14 13.12 -2.33
N HIS A 113 -5.10 12.40 -3.44
CA HIS A 113 -5.23 10.95 -3.43
C HIS A 113 -4.05 10.26 -2.74
N GLN A 114 -2.80 10.66 -3.01
CA GLN A 114 -1.63 10.14 -2.31
C GLN A 114 -1.72 10.36 -0.79
N LEU A 115 -2.13 11.55 -0.36
CA LEU A 115 -2.32 11.89 1.05
C LEU A 115 -3.46 11.09 1.70
N SER A 116 -4.56 10.88 0.97
CA SER A 116 -5.68 10.06 1.45
C SER A 116 -5.26 8.60 1.62
N TRP A 117 -4.43 8.06 0.71
CA TRP A 117 -3.86 6.72 0.85
C TRP A 117 -2.88 6.63 2.02
N LEU A 118 -2.05 7.64 2.24
CA LEU A 118 -1.19 7.73 3.42
C LEU A 118 -2.01 7.73 4.71
N LEU A 119 -3.09 8.51 4.79
CA LEU A 119 -3.99 8.52 5.93
C LEU A 119 -4.57 7.12 6.20
N LEU A 120 -5.08 6.45 5.16
CA LEU A 120 -5.60 5.08 5.30
C LEU A 120 -4.52 4.10 5.79
N SER A 121 -3.27 4.29 5.35
CA SER A 121 -2.13 3.48 5.78
C SER A 121 -1.78 3.70 7.25
N ILE A 122 -1.93 4.94 7.75
CA ILE A 122 -1.73 5.26 9.17
C ILE A 122 -2.83 4.62 10.03
N GLU A 123 -4.08 4.74 9.61
CA GLU A 123 -5.22 4.13 10.31
C GLU A 123 -5.08 2.61 10.37
N ALA A 124 -4.66 1.97 9.26
CA ALA A 124 -4.32 0.55 9.23
C ALA A 124 -3.17 0.20 10.20
N ALA A 125 -2.13 1.03 10.30
CA ALA A 125 -1.01 0.83 11.23
C ALA A 125 -1.44 0.90 12.70
N GLN A 126 -2.36 1.81 13.00
CA GLN A 126 -2.89 2.00 14.34
C GLN A 126 -4.00 0.99 14.68
N ARG A 127 -4.39 0.15 13.73
CA ARG A 127 -5.57 -0.73 13.83
C ARG A 127 -6.83 0.07 14.16
N ASP A 128 -6.91 1.29 13.63
CA ASP A 128 -8.06 2.17 13.77
C ASP A 128 -9.08 1.78 12.68
N GLY A 129 -10.18 1.16 13.13
CA GLY A 129 -11.25 0.64 12.27
C GLY A 129 -11.14 -0.85 11.94
N GLU A 130 -12.27 -1.41 11.52
CA GLU A 130 -12.37 -2.80 11.09
C GLU A 130 -11.71 -3.00 9.71
N ILE A 131 -11.00 -4.11 9.49
CA ILE A 131 -10.34 -4.41 8.20
C ILE A 131 -11.34 -4.36 7.03
N SER A 132 -12.58 -4.77 7.27
CA SER A 132 -13.66 -4.70 6.26
C SER A 132 -14.02 -3.25 5.89
N GLU A 133 -13.99 -2.34 6.86
CA GLU A 133 -14.22 -0.91 6.64
C GLU A 133 -13.06 -0.28 5.86
N LEU A 134 -11.82 -0.59 6.25
CA LEU A 134 -10.62 -0.17 5.53
C LEU A 134 -10.64 -0.66 4.06
N GLY A 135 -11.10 -1.90 3.83
CA GLY A 135 -11.30 -2.46 2.48
C GLY A 135 -12.33 -1.70 1.66
N LEU A 136 -13.47 -1.34 2.24
CA LEU A 136 -14.51 -0.55 1.55
C LEU A 136 -13.99 0.86 1.21
N ARG A 137 -13.26 1.50 2.12
CA ARG A 137 -12.65 2.82 1.92
C ARG A 137 -11.56 2.77 0.85
N ALA A 138 -10.74 1.72 0.83
CA ALA A 138 -9.75 1.47 -0.23
C ALA A 138 -10.41 1.28 -1.61
N MET A 139 -11.49 0.50 -1.71
CA MET A 139 -12.23 0.33 -2.96
C MET A 139 -12.83 1.66 -3.45
N THR A 140 -13.49 2.39 -2.54
CA THR A 140 -14.05 3.73 -2.82
C THR A 140 -12.96 4.69 -3.28
N HIS A 141 -11.77 4.61 -2.69
CA HIS A 141 -10.64 5.44 -3.08
C HIS A 141 -10.20 5.18 -4.54
N LEU A 142 -10.08 3.90 -4.94
CA LEU A 142 -9.79 3.52 -6.32
C LEU A 142 -10.89 4.00 -7.29
N ASP A 143 -12.16 3.89 -6.90
CA ASP A 143 -13.27 4.40 -7.70
C ASP A 143 -13.17 5.90 -7.96
N GLN A 144 -12.82 6.68 -6.94
CA GLN A 144 -12.64 8.12 -7.10
C GLN A 144 -11.42 8.44 -7.97
N ILE A 145 -10.34 7.66 -7.91
CA ILE A 145 -9.20 7.83 -8.82
C ILE A 145 -9.66 7.63 -10.27
N PHE A 146 -10.33 6.53 -10.58
CA PHE A 146 -10.70 6.23 -11.97
C PHE A 146 -11.87 7.07 -12.49
N LYS A 147 -12.75 7.55 -11.60
CA LYS A 147 -13.76 8.57 -11.94
C LYS A 147 -13.12 9.86 -12.43
N ASN A 148 -11.94 10.22 -11.91
CA ASN A 148 -11.21 11.43 -12.27
C ASN A 148 -9.97 11.15 -13.16
N ALA A 149 -9.97 10.00 -13.87
CA ALA A 149 -8.79 9.53 -14.59
C ALA A 149 -8.26 10.53 -15.63
N GLU A 150 -9.13 11.22 -16.35
CA GLU A 150 -8.76 12.20 -17.37
C GLU A 150 -7.97 13.36 -16.76
N THR A 151 -8.49 13.96 -15.68
CA THR A 151 -7.79 15.05 -14.98
C THR A 151 -6.48 14.55 -14.35
N LEU A 152 -6.43 13.31 -13.88
CA LEU A 152 -5.24 12.74 -13.24
C LEU A 152 -4.15 12.31 -14.23
N GLN A 153 -4.44 12.25 -15.54
CA GLN A 153 -3.56 11.60 -16.52
C GLN A 153 -2.13 12.16 -16.53
N GLU A 154 -1.97 13.47 -16.41
CA GLU A 154 -0.66 14.17 -16.44
C GLU A 154 0.20 13.80 -15.21
N HIS A 155 -0.41 13.80 -14.01
CA HIS A 155 0.30 13.59 -12.74
C HIS A 155 0.04 12.21 -12.10
N ARG A 156 -0.50 11.25 -12.85
CA ARG A 156 -0.81 9.88 -12.36
C ARG A 156 0.38 9.17 -11.72
N GLY A 157 1.61 9.52 -12.11
CA GLY A 157 2.83 8.98 -11.52
C GLY A 157 2.94 9.21 -10.01
N ILE A 158 2.33 10.28 -9.47
CA ILE A 158 2.28 10.54 -8.02
C ILE A 158 1.50 9.43 -7.29
N LEU A 159 0.44 8.89 -7.90
CA LEU A 159 -0.40 7.85 -7.31
C LEU A 159 0.35 6.51 -7.23
N GLY A 160 1.25 6.25 -8.18
CA GLY A 160 2.12 5.08 -8.23
C GLY A 160 3.31 5.12 -7.25
N GLN A 161 3.58 6.27 -6.63
CA GLN A 161 4.68 6.41 -5.67
C GLN A 161 4.33 5.80 -4.32
N ASN A 162 5.38 5.41 -3.59
CA ASN A 162 5.26 5.01 -2.19
C ASN A 162 4.79 6.18 -1.32
N ALA A 163 3.55 6.13 -0.84
CA ALA A 163 2.95 7.15 0.00
C ALA A 163 3.68 7.29 1.36
N LEU A 164 4.22 6.20 1.90
CA LEU A 164 5.01 6.20 3.14
C LEU A 164 6.37 6.90 2.97
N GLY A 165 6.84 7.01 1.72
CA GLY A 165 8.04 7.76 1.35
C GLY A 165 7.75 9.19 0.87
N SER A 166 6.50 9.65 0.92
CA SER A 166 6.13 11.00 0.47
C SER A 166 6.67 12.08 1.41
N VAL A 167 6.73 13.33 0.93
CA VAL A 167 7.10 14.47 1.77
C VAL A 167 6.13 14.66 2.95
N PHE A 168 4.87 14.21 2.81
CA PHE A 168 3.90 14.24 3.91
C PHE A 168 4.37 13.36 5.08
N ALA A 169 4.72 12.10 4.81
CA ALA A 169 5.18 11.18 5.84
C ALA A 169 6.53 11.62 6.45
N GLN A 170 7.47 12.05 5.61
CA GLN A 170 8.80 12.51 6.04
C GLN A 170 8.73 13.76 6.93
N ALA A 171 7.84 14.72 6.61
CA ALA A 171 7.72 15.96 7.37
C ALA A 171 7.30 15.73 8.84
N TYR A 172 6.55 14.66 9.11
CA TYR A 172 6.03 14.29 10.43
C TYR A 172 6.87 13.20 11.13
N ASP A 173 7.94 12.72 10.50
CA ASP A 173 8.80 11.64 11.02
C ASP A 173 8.01 10.37 11.38
N LEU A 174 7.05 10.01 10.52
CA LEU A 174 6.15 8.88 10.77
C LEU A 174 6.82 7.54 10.42
N ASN A 175 7.10 6.72 11.43
CA ASN A 175 7.58 5.35 11.24
C ASN A 175 6.42 4.36 11.09
N ILE A 176 5.72 4.45 9.95
CA ILE A 176 4.52 3.65 9.67
C ILE A 176 4.93 2.21 9.36
N LYS A 177 4.52 1.27 10.21
CA LYS A 177 4.76 -0.16 10.02
C LYS A 177 3.44 -0.90 9.92
N VAL A 178 3.08 -1.31 8.69
CA VAL A 178 1.93 -2.17 8.43
C VAL A 178 2.42 -3.37 7.63
N LYS A 179 2.20 -4.56 8.17
CA LYS A 179 2.57 -5.80 7.48
C LYS A 179 1.64 -5.99 6.28
N ASP A 180 2.21 -6.40 5.15
CA ASP A 180 1.46 -6.76 3.94
C ASP A 180 0.50 -5.65 3.48
N TRP A 181 0.90 -4.38 3.61
CA TRP A 181 0.08 -3.24 3.17
C TRP A 181 0.62 -2.61 1.87
N PRO A 182 -0.25 -2.30 0.89
CA PRO A 182 0.16 -1.67 -0.35
C PRO A 182 0.72 -0.26 -0.12
N LYS A 183 1.90 0.01 -0.67
CA LYS A 183 2.60 1.28 -0.45
C LYS A 183 2.08 2.42 -1.33
N SER A 184 1.31 2.11 -2.37
CA SER A 184 0.86 3.06 -3.39
C SER A 184 -0.64 2.95 -3.59
N ALA A 185 -1.27 4.09 -3.91
CA ALA A 185 -2.70 4.18 -4.23
C ALA A 185 -3.07 3.50 -5.57
N LEU A 186 -2.09 3.16 -6.41
CA LEU A 186 -2.28 2.44 -7.68
C LEU A 186 -1.76 1.00 -7.66
N ASP A 187 -1.35 0.46 -6.50
CA ASP A 187 -1.08 -0.97 -6.36
C ASP A 187 -2.41 -1.75 -6.25
N ILE A 188 -3.19 -1.73 -7.34
CA ILE A 188 -4.56 -2.29 -7.38
C ILE A 188 -4.54 -3.75 -6.95
N GLY A 189 -3.63 -4.55 -7.51
CA GLY A 189 -3.48 -5.95 -7.15
C GLY A 189 -3.17 -6.16 -5.67
N GLY A 190 -2.24 -5.39 -5.10
CA GLY A 190 -1.93 -5.42 -3.67
C GLY A 190 -3.14 -5.04 -2.82
N ILE A 191 -3.81 -3.93 -3.15
CA ILE A 191 -5.00 -3.42 -2.45
C ILE A 191 -6.09 -4.49 -2.37
N TYR A 192 -6.39 -5.14 -3.49
CA TYR A 192 -7.39 -6.20 -3.48
C TYR A 192 -6.95 -7.43 -2.70
N ARG A 193 -5.73 -7.93 -2.94
CA ARG A 193 -5.25 -9.18 -2.33
C ARG A 193 -5.00 -9.08 -0.83
N GLN A 194 -4.56 -7.92 -0.35
CA GLN A 194 -4.09 -7.73 1.03
C GLN A 194 -5.10 -7.00 1.92
N VAL A 195 -5.98 -6.18 1.34
CA VAL A 195 -6.91 -5.35 2.11
C VAL A 195 -8.35 -5.77 1.88
N ILE A 196 -8.81 -5.81 0.62
CA ILE A 196 -10.24 -5.96 0.30
C ILE A 196 -10.72 -7.40 0.39
N MET A 197 -10.02 -8.35 -0.24
CA MET A 197 -10.47 -9.74 -0.38
C MET A 197 -10.29 -10.61 0.87
N PRO A 198 -9.24 -10.47 1.71
CA PRO A 198 -9.05 -11.35 2.87
C PRO A 198 -10.29 -11.50 3.78
N PRO A 199 -11.00 -10.43 4.20
CA PRO A 199 -12.19 -10.59 5.04
C PRO A 199 -13.39 -11.22 4.31
N LEU A 200 -13.34 -11.30 2.97
CA LEU A 200 -14.41 -11.85 2.12
C LEU A 200 -14.21 -13.34 1.80
N ARG A 201 -13.06 -13.94 2.13
CA ARG A 201 -12.75 -15.36 1.92
C ARG A 201 -13.46 -16.26 2.94
N ARG A 202 -14.78 -16.19 2.94
CA ARG A 202 -15.68 -16.97 3.80
C ARG A 202 -16.87 -17.43 2.98
N LYS A 203 -17.41 -18.61 3.30
CA LYS A 203 -18.54 -19.21 2.56
C LYS A 203 -19.77 -18.30 2.53
N ASP A 204 -20.07 -17.61 3.63
CA ASP A 204 -21.18 -16.65 3.74
C ASP A 204 -20.98 -15.37 2.91
N ARG A 205 -19.77 -15.12 2.41
CA ARG A 205 -19.38 -13.89 1.70
C ARG A 205 -18.98 -14.12 0.25
N ILE A 206 -19.23 -15.32 -0.29
CA ILE A 206 -18.76 -15.69 -1.63
C ILE A 206 -19.24 -14.73 -2.73
N VAL A 207 -20.48 -14.23 -2.63
CA VAL A 207 -21.03 -13.25 -3.58
C VAL A 207 -20.25 -11.94 -3.52
N SER A 208 -19.92 -11.48 -2.30
CA SER A 208 -19.07 -10.30 -2.11
C SER A 208 -17.65 -10.53 -2.62
N LEU A 209 -17.08 -11.72 -2.43
CA LEU A 209 -15.75 -12.07 -2.93
C LEU A 209 -15.70 -12.02 -4.47
N ARG A 210 -16.65 -12.66 -5.16
CA ARG A 210 -16.75 -12.62 -6.63
C ARG A 210 -16.99 -11.19 -7.12
N GLY A 211 -17.80 -10.40 -6.40
CA GLY A 211 -17.96 -8.97 -6.65
C GLY A 211 -16.66 -8.18 -6.52
N ALA A 212 -15.86 -8.42 -5.49
CA ALA A 212 -14.56 -7.78 -5.30
C ALA A 212 -13.57 -8.15 -6.42
N TRP A 213 -13.55 -9.40 -6.88
CA TRP A 213 -12.77 -9.82 -8.04
C TRP A 213 -13.19 -9.12 -9.33
N ALA A 214 -14.50 -9.02 -9.59
CA ALA A 214 -15.00 -8.29 -10.75
C ALA A 214 -14.57 -6.81 -10.72
N ARG A 215 -14.59 -6.19 -9.53
CA ARG A 215 -14.13 -4.81 -9.34
C ARG A 215 -12.62 -4.67 -9.51
N ARG A 216 -11.83 -5.64 -9.04
CA ARG A 216 -10.38 -5.69 -9.30
C ARG A 216 -10.08 -5.71 -10.80
N ILE A 217 -10.71 -6.64 -11.54
CA ILE A 217 -10.54 -6.77 -13.00
C ILE A 217 -10.92 -5.46 -13.71
N GLN A 218 -12.01 -4.81 -13.26
CA GLN A 218 -12.42 -3.52 -13.79
C GLN A 218 -11.38 -2.43 -13.54
N HIS A 219 -10.87 -2.28 -12.31
CA HIS A 219 -9.85 -1.28 -11.99
C HIS A 219 -8.54 -1.52 -12.72
N GLU A 220 -8.05 -2.77 -12.81
CA GLU A 220 -6.85 -3.10 -13.58
C GLU A 220 -7.05 -2.77 -15.07
N GLY A 221 -8.22 -3.08 -15.64
CA GLY A 221 -8.55 -2.71 -17.02
C GLY A 221 -8.61 -1.21 -17.26
N MET A 222 -9.17 -0.44 -16.32
CA MET A 222 -9.27 1.02 -16.41
C MET A 222 -7.90 1.70 -16.48
N VAL A 223 -6.85 1.14 -15.88
CA VAL A 223 -5.48 1.66 -16.03
C VAL A 223 -5.08 1.70 -17.50
N HIS A 224 -5.30 0.59 -18.21
CA HIS A 224 -4.93 0.47 -19.61
C HIS A 224 -5.88 1.24 -20.53
N GLU A 225 -7.18 1.21 -20.24
CA GLU A 225 -8.20 1.91 -21.02
C GLU A 225 -8.04 3.45 -20.94
N LYS A 226 -7.89 3.99 -19.73
CA LYS A 226 -7.89 5.44 -19.47
C LYS A 226 -6.51 6.07 -19.62
N TRP A 227 -5.45 5.33 -19.31
CA TRP A 227 -4.08 5.87 -19.31
C TRP A 227 -3.12 5.15 -20.26
N GLY A 228 -3.59 4.16 -21.01
CA GLY A 228 -2.81 3.51 -22.07
C GLY A 228 -2.52 4.47 -23.21
N ASN A 229 -1.31 4.39 -23.76
CA ASN A 229 -0.95 5.16 -24.93
C ASN A 229 -1.74 4.64 -26.14
N ARG A 230 -2.43 5.53 -26.84
CA ARG A 230 -3.04 5.22 -28.14
C ARG A 230 -1.97 5.49 -29.19
N GLU A 231 -1.49 4.44 -29.84
CA GLU A 231 -0.58 4.63 -30.97
C GLU A 231 -1.32 5.33 -32.11
N GLY A 232 -0.67 6.35 -32.68
CA GLY A 232 -1.20 7.12 -33.80
C GLY A 232 -0.16 7.22 -34.89
N THR A 233 -0.06 6.22 -35.75
CA THR A 233 0.51 6.43 -37.09
C THR A 233 -0.64 6.80 -38.00
N THR A 234 -0.64 8.06 -38.47
CA THR A 234 -1.51 8.69 -39.48
C THR A 234 -2.59 9.62 -38.93
N ILE A 235 -2.46 10.89 -39.31
CA ILE A 235 -3.46 11.96 -39.18
C ILE A 235 -4.74 11.49 -39.90
N GLY A 236 -5.85 11.34 -39.16
CA GLY A 236 -7.18 11.05 -39.74
C GLY A 236 -7.91 9.77 -39.25
N LYS A 237 -7.29 8.90 -38.42
CA LYS A 237 -7.95 7.71 -37.84
C LYS A 237 -7.81 7.62 -36.32
N LYS A 238 -7.83 8.75 -35.62
CA LYS A 238 -7.49 8.85 -34.19
C LYS A 238 -8.55 8.25 -33.24
N ASP A 239 -9.73 7.92 -33.74
CA ASP A 239 -10.92 7.80 -32.89
C ASP A 239 -11.44 6.37 -32.66
N ALA A 240 -10.85 5.32 -33.26
CA ALA A 240 -11.47 3.99 -33.28
C ALA A 240 -10.66 2.82 -32.69
N MET A 241 -9.37 2.96 -32.37
CA MET A 241 -8.59 1.84 -31.80
C MET A 241 -8.40 1.99 -30.29
N MET A 242 -8.64 0.89 -29.59
CA MET A 242 -8.32 0.74 -28.17
C MET A 242 -6.79 0.86 -27.97
N PRO A 243 -6.30 1.33 -26.82
CA PRO A 243 -4.88 1.30 -26.53
C PRO A 243 -4.32 -0.13 -26.67
N PRO A 244 -3.18 -0.37 -27.33
CA PRO A 244 -2.61 -1.72 -27.48
C PRO A 244 -2.41 -2.44 -26.13
N ALA A 245 -2.03 -1.68 -25.09
CA ALA A 245 -1.92 -2.21 -23.74
C ALA A 245 -3.27 -2.70 -23.18
N TYR A 246 -4.38 -2.06 -23.56
CA TYR A 246 -5.73 -2.49 -23.16
C TYR A 246 -6.17 -3.72 -23.94
N GLU A 247 -5.87 -3.80 -25.24
CA GLU A 247 -6.12 -5.01 -26.04
C GLU A 247 -5.37 -6.22 -25.47
N LYS A 248 -4.11 -6.03 -25.10
CA LYS A 248 -3.32 -7.05 -24.40
C LYS A 248 -3.96 -7.44 -23.07
N PHE A 249 -4.36 -6.47 -22.25
CA PHE A 249 -5.05 -6.75 -20.98
C PHE A 249 -6.31 -7.59 -21.20
N ILE A 250 -7.14 -7.27 -22.20
CA ILE A 250 -8.39 -7.99 -22.48
C ILE A 250 -8.13 -9.42 -22.98
N SER A 251 -7.08 -9.63 -23.77
CA SER A 251 -6.77 -10.92 -24.39
C SER A 251 -5.93 -11.85 -23.51
N GLU A 252 -5.08 -11.30 -22.64
CA GLU A 252 -4.14 -12.06 -21.81
C GLU A 252 -4.48 -11.97 -20.31
N ASP A 253 -4.40 -10.78 -19.73
CA ASP A 253 -4.42 -10.61 -18.28
C ASP A 253 -5.82 -10.81 -17.69
N ARG A 254 -6.87 -10.33 -18.36
CA ARG A 254 -8.25 -10.46 -17.92
C ARG A 254 -8.70 -11.92 -17.83
N PRO A 255 -8.45 -12.80 -18.82
CA PRO A 255 -8.67 -14.23 -18.67
C PRO A 255 -7.95 -14.81 -17.45
N ALA A 256 -6.66 -14.50 -17.25
CA ALA A 256 -5.92 -14.99 -16.09
C ALA A 256 -6.56 -14.55 -14.76
N LEU A 257 -7.00 -13.29 -14.64
CA LEU A 257 -7.69 -12.81 -13.43
C LEU A 257 -9.06 -13.46 -13.21
N LEU A 258 -9.81 -13.75 -14.29
CA LEU A 258 -11.07 -14.49 -14.20
C LEU A 258 -10.83 -15.93 -13.74
N TRP A 259 -9.74 -16.55 -14.18
CA TRP A 259 -9.33 -17.85 -13.68
C TRP A 259 -9.00 -17.80 -12.18
N GLU A 260 -8.14 -16.87 -11.76
CA GLU A 260 -7.78 -16.67 -10.35
C GLU A 260 -9.01 -16.45 -9.47
N MET A 261 -9.99 -15.67 -9.94
CA MET A 261 -11.26 -15.44 -9.24
C MET A 261 -12.00 -16.74 -8.96
N GLU A 262 -12.17 -17.60 -9.96
CA GLU A 262 -12.88 -18.86 -9.77
C GLU A 262 -12.06 -19.84 -8.92
N VAL A 263 -10.72 -19.81 -9.01
CA VAL A 263 -9.84 -20.60 -8.13
C VAL A 263 -10.03 -20.19 -6.67
N ASP A 264 -10.06 -18.89 -6.40
CA ASP A 264 -10.29 -18.35 -5.04
C ASP A 264 -11.69 -18.75 -4.54
N CYS A 265 -12.72 -18.62 -5.38
CA CYS A 265 -14.09 -19.02 -5.01
C CYS A 265 -14.21 -20.52 -4.74
N PHE A 266 -13.57 -21.36 -5.57
CA PHE A 266 -13.52 -22.80 -5.37
C PHE A 266 -12.89 -23.14 -4.01
N LYS A 267 -11.71 -22.57 -3.71
CA LYS A 267 -10.98 -22.81 -2.45
C LYS A 267 -11.74 -22.36 -1.21
N VAL A 268 -12.56 -21.31 -1.31
CA VAL A 268 -13.41 -20.85 -0.20
C VAL A 268 -14.60 -21.79 0.04
N GLY A 269 -15.01 -22.56 -0.98
CA GLY A 269 -16.03 -23.61 -0.88
C GLY A 269 -17.20 -23.51 -1.86
N ASP A 270 -17.14 -22.61 -2.85
CA ASP A 270 -18.15 -22.52 -3.94
C ASP A 270 -17.82 -23.48 -5.09
N GLU A 271 -17.47 -24.73 -4.74
CA GLU A 271 -16.85 -25.70 -5.63
C GLU A 271 -17.69 -25.96 -6.88
N LYS A 272 -19.00 -26.16 -6.71
CA LYS A 272 -19.91 -26.50 -7.83
C LYS A 272 -20.00 -25.37 -8.85
N VAL A 273 -20.24 -24.14 -8.41
CA VAL A 273 -20.40 -22.99 -9.32
C VAL A 273 -19.06 -22.62 -9.93
N ALA A 274 -18.01 -22.56 -9.11
CA ALA A 274 -16.67 -22.25 -9.59
C ALA A 274 -16.17 -23.29 -10.61
N ALA A 275 -16.39 -24.59 -10.37
CA ALA A 275 -16.00 -25.64 -11.32
C ALA A 275 -16.73 -25.53 -12.68
N VAL A 276 -18.02 -25.21 -12.67
CA VAL A 276 -18.78 -24.95 -13.92
C VAL A 276 -18.21 -23.73 -14.64
N ASN A 277 -17.91 -22.65 -13.91
CA ASN A 277 -17.32 -21.44 -14.48
C ASN A 277 -15.91 -21.69 -15.03
N MET A 278 -15.08 -22.47 -14.33
CA MET A 278 -13.75 -22.91 -14.78
C MET A 278 -13.82 -23.72 -16.07
N LEU A 279 -14.74 -24.69 -16.16
CA LEU A 279 -14.92 -25.47 -17.39
C LEU A 279 -15.34 -24.57 -18.56
N ASN A 280 -16.26 -23.62 -18.32
CA ASN A 280 -16.67 -22.64 -19.32
C ASN A 280 -15.52 -21.70 -19.72
N HIS A 281 -14.66 -21.33 -18.76
CA HIS A 281 -13.46 -20.55 -19.01
C HIS A 281 -12.50 -21.27 -19.96
N LEU A 282 -12.19 -22.53 -19.69
CA LEU A 282 -11.32 -23.36 -20.54
C LEU A 282 -11.87 -23.53 -21.95
N LYS A 283 -13.19 -23.73 -22.10
CA LYS A 283 -13.85 -23.79 -23.41
C LYS A 283 -13.71 -22.47 -24.18
N LYS A 284 -13.85 -21.34 -23.50
CA LYS A 284 -13.79 -20.00 -24.11
C LYS A 284 -12.37 -19.58 -24.49
N TYR A 285 -11.38 -19.95 -23.69
CA TYR A 285 -9.98 -19.52 -23.81
C TYR A 285 -9.03 -20.67 -24.16
N LEU A 286 -9.48 -21.60 -25.00
CA LEU A 286 -8.74 -22.84 -25.35
C LEU A 286 -7.33 -22.58 -25.89
N PHE A 287 -7.15 -21.51 -26.66
CA PHE A 287 -5.88 -21.14 -27.30
C PHE A 287 -5.07 -20.12 -26.49
N HIS A 288 -5.49 -19.81 -25.26
CA HIS A 288 -4.72 -18.92 -24.39
C HIS A 288 -3.42 -19.61 -23.95
N LYS A 289 -2.32 -18.83 -23.83
CA LYS A 289 -1.00 -19.35 -23.44
C LYS A 289 -1.00 -20.13 -22.13
N ASP A 290 -1.86 -19.72 -21.19
CA ASP A 290 -1.96 -20.32 -19.85
C ASP A 290 -3.01 -21.44 -19.77
N ALA A 291 -3.77 -21.70 -20.84
CA ALA A 291 -4.81 -22.75 -20.85
C ALA A 291 -4.29 -24.13 -20.45
N PRO A 292 -3.09 -24.59 -20.89
CA PRO A 292 -2.52 -25.86 -20.42
C PRO A 292 -2.30 -25.91 -18.91
N GLN A 293 -1.91 -24.78 -18.28
CA GLN A 293 -1.72 -24.73 -16.84
C GLN A 293 -3.07 -24.72 -16.11
N TRP A 294 -4.04 -23.94 -16.58
CA TRP A 294 -5.39 -23.93 -16.02
C TRP A 294 -6.07 -25.32 -16.04
N ILE A 295 -5.85 -26.10 -17.11
CA ILE A 295 -6.33 -27.49 -17.18
C ILE A 295 -5.70 -28.33 -16.05
N LYS A 296 -4.37 -28.25 -15.86
CA LYS A 296 -3.66 -28.99 -14.80
C LYS A 296 -4.13 -28.57 -13.41
N ASP A 297 -4.28 -27.27 -13.18
CA ASP A 297 -4.77 -26.73 -11.91
C ASP A 297 -6.16 -27.28 -11.60
N PHE A 298 -7.06 -27.27 -12.58
CA PHE A 298 -8.44 -27.73 -12.40
C PHE A 298 -8.54 -29.23 -12.18
N GLN A 299 -7.79 -30.03 -12.93
CA GLN A 299 -7.67 -31.47 -12.71
C GLN A 299 -7.21 -31.77 -11.27
N SER A 300 -6.21 -31.03 -10.77
CA SER A 300 -5.69 -31.19 -9.41
C SER A 300 -6.69 -30.77 -8.32
N MET A 301 -7.55 -29.79 -8.61
CA MET A 301 -8.60 -29.34 -7.68
C MET A 301 -9.77 -30.33 -7.57
N ILE A 302 -10.19 -30.96 -8.67
CA ILE A 302 -11.32 -31.91 -8.67
C ILE A 302 -10.90 -33.34 -8.31
N ASN A 303 -9.63 -33.70 -8.55
CA ASN A 303 -9.04 -34.97 -8.17
C ASN A 303 -7.79 -34.71 -7.31
N PRO A 304 -7.97 -34.28 -6.05
CA PRO A 304 -6.83 -34.04 -5.17
C PRO A 304 -6.05 -35.36 -4.99
N PRO A 305 -4.70 -35.33 -5.01
CA PRO A 305 -3.92 -36.52 -4.68
C PRO A 305 -4.37 -37.02 -3.31
N THR A 306 -4.94 -38.23 -3.26
CA THR A 306 -5.31 -38.85 -1.99
C THR A 306 -4.05 -38.94 -1.12
N ALA A 307 -4.15 -38.53 0.15
CA ALA A 307 -3.06 -38.63 1.13
C ALA A 307 -2.46 -40.05 1.26
N ASN A 308 -3.15 -41.07 0.74
CA ASN A 308 -2.69 -42.47 0.72
C ASN A 308 -1.67 -42.80 -0.40
N GLY A 309 -1.35 -41.87 -1.31
CA GLY A 309 -0.35 -42.10 -2.37
C GLY A 309 1.10 -41.95 -1.91
N ALA A 310 1.35 -41.24 -0.79
CA ALA A 310 2.68 -41.07 -0.23
C ALA A 310 3.11 -42.25 0.67
N GLU A 311 2.15 -42.88 1.37
CA GLU A 311 2.44 -43.99 2.29
C GLU A 311 2.67 -45.34 1.59
N VAL A 312 2.21 -45.47 0.33
CA VAL A 312 2.46 -46.68 -0.48
C VAL A 312 3.80 -46.61 -1.20
N ALA A 313 4.29 -45.41 -1.54
CA ALA A 313 5.61 -45.26 -2.16
C ALA A 313 6.76 -45.60 -1.20
N GLU A 314 6.60 -45.32 0.10
CA GLU A 314 7.63 -45.61 1.12
C GLU A 314 7.67 -47.09 1.55
N LYS A 315 6.59 -47.86 1.31
CA LYS A 315 6.52 -49.31 1.60
C LYS A 315 6.96 -50.21 0.44
N VAL A 316 7.21 -49.66 -0.74
CA VAL A 316 7.71 -50.42 -1.90
C VAL A 316 9.25 -50.35 -1.99
N GLU A 317 9.89 -49.47 -1.22
CA GLU A 317 11.35 -49.33 -1.12
C GLU A 317 11.95 -49.83 0.22
N GLN A 318 11.20 -50.60 1.02
CA GLN A 318 11.72 -51.34 2.19
C GLN A 318 11.62 -52.86 2.01
#